data_AF-A0A8H4V897-F1
#
_entry.id   AF-A0A8H4V897-F1
#
_cell.length_a   1.000
_cell.length_b   1.000
_cell.length_c   1.000
_cell.angle_alpha   90.00
_cell.angle_beta   90.00
_cell.angle_gamma   90.00
#
_symmetry.space_group_name_H-M   'P 1'
#
loop_
_entity.id
_entity.type
_entity.pdbx_description
1 polymer ?
#
loop_
_entity_poly.entity_id
_entity_poly.type
_entity_poly.pdbx_seq_one_letter_code
_entity_poly.pdbx_strand_id
1 'polypeptide(L)'
;MALRRWGVPPGTGDASPGDGNSATLDECQTGLDDCTRSETRLQDELNACRASQGNAQEEASLRQELDTCENSRLSLQNQLRSCEASNDSLMTVVAVCPAKDGQSLRQGKGTFKFNCKSKRTGQAHKTTGHGFEMCLQACVKDAQCKATNYWWSKPASQRCEMLTGQVGYTGSTAEEHVVGAMVLTRH
;
A
#
# COMPACT_ATOMS: atom_id res chain seq x y z
N MET A 1 33.08 -12.33 -28.98
CA MET A 1 34.44 -12.91 -29.09
C MET A 1 35.07 -12.42 -30.39
N ALA A 2 36.02 -11.49 -30.32
CA ALA A 2 36.87 -11.11 -31.45
C ALA A 2 38.20 -10.57 -30.88
N LEU A 3 39.20 -11.45 -30.79
CA LEU A 3 40.58 -11.10 -30.44
C LEU A 3 41.25 -10.50 -31.68
N ARG A 4 41.65 -9.22 -31.63
CA ARG A 4 42.50 -8.64 -32.68
C ARG A 4 43.97 -8.82 -32.30
N ARG A 5 44.69 -9.55 -33.16
CA ARG A 5 46.14 -9.73 -33.20
C ARG A 5 46.86 -8.38 -33.22
N TRP A 6 47.87 -8.24 -32.36
CA TRP A 6 48.87 -7.20 -32.48
C TRP A 6 49.91 -7.65 -33.51
N GLY A 7 50.16 -6.80 -34.51
CA GLY A 7 51.16 -7.01 -35.55
C GLY A 7 52.55 -6.63 -35.06
N VAL A 8 53.52 -7.51 -35.32
CA VAL A 8 54.96 -7.26 -35.15
C VAL A 8 55.47 -6.57 -36.44
N PRO A 9 56.23 -5.46 -36.37
CA PRO A 9 56.87 -4.91 -37.56
C PRO A 9 58.19 -5.67 -37.89
N PRO A 10 58.60 -5.72 -39.17
CA PRO A 10 59.75 -6.52 -39.60
C PRO A 10 61.06 -5.82 -39.29
N GLY A 11 62.04 -6.63 -38.87
CA GLY A 11 63.44 -6.22 -38.76
C GLY A 11 64.19 -6.36 -40.09
N THR A 12 64.96 -5.33 -40.42
CA THR A 12 66.11 -5.29 -41.34
C THR A 12 66.98 -4.16 -40.80
N GLY A 13 68.26 -4.24 -40.47
CA GLY A 13 69.38 -5.02 -41.00
C GLY A 13 70.59 -4.07 -40.98
N ASP A 14 71.77 -4.62 -40.75
CA ASP A 14 73.12 -4.03 -40.82
C ASP A 14 73.73 -3.43 -39.55
N ALA A 15 74.76 -4.14 -39.07
CA ALA A 15 75.67 -3.78 -38.02
C ALA A 15 76.90 -3.07 -38.59
N SER A 16 77.27 -1.94 -38.00
CA SER A 16 78.61 -1.37 -38.04
C SER A 16 79.00 -0.93 -36.61
N PRO A 17 80.21 -1.23 -36.10
CA PRO A 17 80.53 -1.05 -34.69
C PRO A 17 81.06 0.36 -34.42
N GLY A 18 80.21 1.19 -33.83
CA GLY A 18 80.56 2.47 -33.23
C GLY A 18 79.48 2.88 -32.22
N ASP A 19 79.80 2.87 -30.93
CA ASP A 19 79.07 3.57 -29.85
C ASP A 19 77.54 3.30 -29.71
N GLY A 20 77.12 2.03 -29.76
CA GLY A 20 75.69 1.64 -29.78
C GLY A 20 74.98 1.40 -28.43
N ASN A 21 75.67 1.52 -27.29
CA ASN A 21 75.08 1.16 -25.99
C ASN A 21 74.28 2.29 -25.32
N SER A 22 74.42 3.55 -25.75
CA SER A 22 73.67 4.68 -25.16
C SER A 22 72.28 4.80 -25.76
N ALA A 23 72.16 4.74 -27.09
CA ALA A 23 70.89 4.96 -27.81
C ALA A 23 69.82 3.91 -27.47
N THR A 24 70.21 2.65 -27.28
CA THR A 24 69.30 1.55 -26.93
C THR A 24 68.81 1.62 -25.48
N LEU A 25 69.62 2.19 -24.59
CA LEU A 25 69.29 2.47 -23.18
C LEU A 25 68.33 3.65 -23.08
N ASP A 26 68.58 4.71 -23.85
CA ASP A 26 67.71 5.89 -23.94
C ASP A 26 66.33 5.55 -24.54
N GLU A 27 66.27 4.66 -25.53
CA GLU A 27 65.01 4.13 -26.08
C GLU A 27 64.24 3.27 -25.07
N CYS A 28 64.95 2.41 -24.31
CA CYS A 28 64.32 1.62 -23.24
C CYS A 28 63.82 2.50 -22.10
N GLN A 29 64.56 3.56 -21.76
CA GLN A 29 64.17 4.54 -20.74
C GLN A 29 62.94 5.31 -21.18
N THR A 30 62.90 5.76 -22.44
CA THR A 30 61.73 6.43 -23.02
C THR A 30 60.51 5.52 -23.03
N GLY A 31 60.68 4.25 -23.41
CA GLY A 31 59.61 3.25 -23.37
C GLY A 31 59.09 2.96 -21.96
N LEU A 32 59.97 2.98 -20.96
CA LEU A 32 59.60 2.83 -19.56
C LEU A 32 58.79 4.03 -19.06
N ASP A 33 59.23 5.25 -19.38
CA ASP A 33 58.54 6.49 -19.00
C ASP A 33 57.15 6.58 -19.65
N ASP A 34 57.02 6.17 -20.92
CA ASP A 34 55.74 6.10 -21.62
C ASP A 34 54.82 5.02 -21.05
N CYS A 35 55.37 3.89 -20.59
CA CYS A 35 54.64 2.85 -19.89
C CYS A 35 54.11 3.34 -18.54
N THR A 36 54.95 4.00 -17.73
CA THR A 36 54.56 4.59 -16.45
C THR A 36 53.50 5.68 -16.61
N ARG A 37 53.61 6.50 -17.65
CA ARG A 37 52.59 7.51 -17.97
C ARG A 37 51.26 6.87 -18.37
N SER A 38 51.31 5.77 -19.13
CA SER A 38 50.13 5.01 -19.54
C SER A 38 49.45 4.31 -18.36
N GLU A 39 50.23 3.75 -17.43
CA GLU A 39 49.74 3.15 -16.20
C GLU A 39 49.05 4.19 -15.31
N THR A 40 49.66 5.36 -15.13
CA THR A 40 49.08 6.45 -14.33
C THR A 40 47.75 6.91 -14.92
N ARG A 41 47.68 7.06 -16.25
CA ARG A 41 46.44 7.44 -16.94
C ARG A 41 45.33 6.40 -16.77
N LEU A 42 45.65 5.11 -16.89
CA LEU A 42 44.67 4.04 -16.71
C LEU A 42 44.18 3.97 -15.25
N GLN A 43 45.06 4.23 -14.29
CA GLN A 43 44.71 4.31 -12.88
C GLN A 43 43.72 5.45 -12.60
N ASP A 44 43.93 6.62 -13.22
CA ASP A 44 43.02 7.76 -13.12
C ASP A 44 41.65 7.48 -13.77
N GLU A 45 41.64 6.83 -14.95
CA GLU A 45 40.42 6.41 -15.63
C GLU A 45 39.64 5.36 -14.79
N LEU A 46 40.33 4.44 -14.13
CA LEU A 46 39.72 3.45 -13.22
C LEU A 46 39.10 4.12 -11.98
N ASN A 47 39.79 5.11 -11.41
CA ASN A 47 39.31 5.87 -10.26
C ASN A 47 38.09 6.72 -10.61
N ALA A 48 38.09 7.37 -11.77
CA ALA A 48 36.93 8.11 -12.29
C ALA A 48 35.73 7.17 -12.54
N CYS A 49 35.97 5.99 -13.09
CA CYS A 49 34.92 4.98 -13.31
C CYS A 49 34.32 4.49 -11.97
N ARG A 50 35.15 4.21 -10.96
CA ARG A 50 34.68 3.83 -9.61
C ARG A 50 33.86 4.93 -8.94
N ALA A 51 34.29 6.19 -9.07
CA ALA A 51 33.54 7.34 -8.54
C ALA A 51 32.15 7.47 -9.22
N SER A 52 32.09 7.27 -10.54
CA SER A 52 30.81 7.29 -11.28
C SER A 52 29.87 6.15 -10.87
N GLN A 53 30.40 4.95 -10.56
CA GLN A 53 29.61 3.84 -10.04
C GLN A 53 29.10 4.10 -8.61
N GLY A 54 29.89 4.74 -7.75
CA GLY A 54 29.46 5.14 -6.41
C GLY A 54 28.24 6.06 -6.46
N ASN A 55 28.27 7.07 -7.33
CA ASN A 55 27.16 8.01 -7.52
C ASN A 55 25.91 7.33 -8.09
N ALA A 56 26.07 6.41 -9.06
CA ALA A 56 24.95 5.67 -9.63
C ALA A 56 24.30 4.71 -8.61
N GLN A 57 25.10 4.13 -7.72
CA GLN A 57 24.60 3.25 -6.67
C GLN A 57 23.88 4.02 -5.56
N GLU A 58 24.38 5.21 -5.20
CA GLU A 58 23.70 6.11 -4.26
C GLU A 58 22.38 6.62 -4.84
N GLU A 59 22.35 7.00 -6.13
CA GLU A 59 21.12 7.37 -6.83
C GLU A 59 20.11 6.21 -6.88
N ALA A 60 20.59 4.98 -7.12
CA ALA A 60 19.74 3.79 -7.10
C ALA A 60 19.17 3.52 -5.69
N SER A 61 19.96 3.71 -4.64
CA SER A 61 19.52 3.57 -3.25
C SER A 61 18.45 4.61 -2.89
N LEU A 62 18.66 5.87 -3.27
CA LEU A 62 17.68 6.95 -3.06
C LEU A 62 16.38 6.71 -3.81
N ARG A 63 16.43 6.19 -5.04
CA ARG A 63 15.24 5.79 -5.81
C ARG A 63 14.46 4.68 -5.11
N GLN A 64 15.15 3.67 -4.58
CA GLN A 64 14.51 2.57 -3.84
C GLN A 64 13.85 3.05 -2.54
N GLU A 65 14.48 3.97 -1.82
CA GLU A 65 13.88 4.61 -0.63
C GLU A 65 12.65 5.46 -1.01
N LEU A 66 12.71 6.19 -2.12
CA LEU A 66 11.57 6.96 -2.64
C LEU A 66 10.38 6.05 -2.94
N ASP A 67 10.59 4.95 -3.67
CA ASP A 67 9.56 3.97 -3.99
C ASP A 67 8.95 3.35 -2.72
N THR A 68 9.80 3.07 -1.72
CA THR A 68 9.35 2.54 -0.42
C THR A 68 8.50 3.57 0.34
N CYS A 69 8.89 4.84 0.30
CA CYS A 69 8.16 5.95 0.90
C CYS A 69 6.81 6.15 0.20
N GLU A 70 6.77 6.11 -1.13
CA GLU A 70 5.53 6.24 -1.91
C GLU A 70 4.54 5.11 -1.63
N ASN A 71 5.03 3.86 -1.57
CA ASN A 71 4.21 2.70 -1.21
C ASN A 71 3.65 2.83 0.21
N SER A 72 4.48 3.26 1.16
CA SER A 72 4.06 3.49 2.55
C SER A 72 3.01 4.60 2.62
N ARG A 73 3.18 5.70 1.87
CA ARG A 73 2.21 6.79 1.76
C ARG A 73 0.87 6.29 1.19
N LEU A 74 0.88 5.52 0.11
CA LEU A 74 -0.34 4.96 -0.49
C LEU A 74 -1.06 4.01 0.49
N SER A 75 -0.31 3.18 1.21
CA SER A 75 -0.85 2.29 2.25
C SER A 75 -1.54 3.10 3.36
N LEU A 76 -0.87 4.14 3.88
CA LEU A 76 -1.44 5.03 4.90
C LEU A 76 -2.69 5.77 4.40
N GLN A 77 -2.71 6.24 3.16
CA GLN A 77 -3.90 6.87 2.56
C GLN A 77 -5.08 5.90 2.48
N ASN A 78 -4.84 4.64 2.11
CA ASN A 78 -5.88 3.62 2.09
C ASN A 78 -6.41 3.31 3.50
N GLN A 79 -5.52 3.26 4.50
CA GLN A 79 -5.91 3.10 5.90
C GLN A 79 -6.75 4.28 6.40
N LEU A 80 -6.36 5.52 6.06
CA LEU A 80 -7.10 6.72 6.45
C LEU A 80 -8.52 6.70 5.88
N ARG A 81 -8.66 6.42 4.57
CA ARG A 81 -9.97 6.31 3.92
C ARG A 81 -10.86 5.24 4.55
N SER A 82 -10.27 4.09 4.90
CA SER A 82 -10.99 3.01 5.60
C SER A 82 -11.44 3.42 7.01
N CYS A 83 -10.59 4.17 7.72
CA CYS A 83 -10.90 4.72 9.04
C CYS A 83 -12.02 5.76 8.97
N GLU A 84 -11.98 6.67 7.99
CA GLU A 84 -13.03 7.68 7.76
C GLU A 84 -14.39 7.03 7.49
N ALA A 85 -14.46 6.02 6.63
CA ALA A 85 -15.70 5.28 6.36
C ALA A 85 -16.25 4.56 7.61
N SER A 86 -15.34 4.05 8.44
CA SER A 86 -15.70 3.41 9.72
C SER A 86 -16.21 4.44 10.74
N ASN A 87 -15.60 5.62 10.77
CA ASN A 87 -16.00 6.73 11.64
C ASN A 87 -17.36 7.30 11.25
N ASP A 88 -17.62 7.48 9.95
CA ASP A 88 -18.92 7.94 9.45
C ASP A 88 -20.05 6.99 9.85
N SER A 89 -19.84 5.69 9.64
CA SER A 89 -20.77 4.64 10.07
C SER A 89 -21.01 4.64 11.59
N LEU A 90 -19.96 4.93 12.37
CA LEU A 90 -20.05 5.03 13.83
C LEU A 90 -20.82 6.28 14.26
N MET A 91 -20.59 7.43 13.62
CA MET A 91 -21.30 8.68 13.92
C MET A 91 -22.80 8.54 13.68
N THR A 92 -23.23 7.84 12.63
CA THR A 92 -24.65 7.58 12.41
C THR A 92 -25.27 6.73 13.53
N VAL A 93 -24.55 5.70 13.99
CA VAL A 93 -25.03 4.86 15.10
C VAL A 93 -25.09 5.66 16.41
N VAL A 94 -24.08 6.49 16.69
CA VAL A 94 -24.04 7.36 17.87
C VAL A 94 -25.19 8.38 17.86
N ALA A 95 -25.60 8.86 16.69
CA ALA A 95 -26.76 9.75 16.56
C ALA A 95 -28.09 9.06 16.96
N VAL A 96 -28.17 7.73 16.82
CA VAL A 96 -29.36 6.94 17.20
C VAL A 96 -29.24 6.42 18.63
N CYS A 97 -28.09 5.89 19.03
CA CYS A 97 -27.88 5.28 20.33
C CYS A 97 -26.82 6.05 21.13
N PRO A 98 -27.10 6.40 22.40
CA PRO A 98 -28.24 5.99 23.23
C PRO A 98 -29.47 6.91 23.16
N ALA A 99 -29.36 8.09 22.54
CA ALA A 99 -30.36 9.16 22.68
C ALA A 99 -31.77 8.81 22.17
N LYS A 100 -31.88 7.86 21.23
CA LYS A 100 -33.14 7.49 20.57
C LYS A 100 -33.59 6.07 20.89
N ASP A 101 -33.07 5.48 21.98
CA ASP A 101 -33.52 4.18 22.44
C ASP A 101 -35.04 4.17 22.71
N GLY A 102 -35.73 3.15 22.20
CA GLY A 102 -37.18 3.01 22.30
C GLY A 102 -38.00 3.99 21.44
N GLN A 103 -37.38 4.98 20.81
CA GLN A 103 -38.06 5.99 20.00
C GLN A 103 -38.30 5.50 18.56
N SER A 104 -39.33 6.09 17.94
CA SER A 104 -39.62 5.89 16.52
C SER A 104 -39.06 7.06 15.71
N LEU A 105 -38.21 6.76 14.74
CA LEU A 105 -37.54 7.74 13.90
C LEU A 105 -37.71 7.41 12.44
N ARG A 106 -37.91 8.45 11.63
CA ARG A 106 -37.86 8.33 10.18
C ARG A 106 -36.40 8.29 9.75
N GLN A 107 -36.01 7.22 9.06
CA GLN A 107 -34.69 7.04 8.48
C GLN A 107 -34.86 6.66 7.01
N GLY A 108 -34.43 7.55 6.12
CA GLY A 108 -34.69 7.45 4.68
C GLY A 108 -36.18 7.28 4.36
N LYS A 109 -36.52 6.15 3.72
CA LYS A 109 -37.88 5.80 3.28
C LYS A 109 -38.68 4.97 4.29
N GLY A 110 -38.18 4.76 5.50
CA GLY A 110 -38.87 3.99 6.53
C GLY A 110 -39.01 4.75 7.84
N THR A 111 -40.03 4.40 8.62
CA THR A 111 -40.06 4.75 10.04
C THR A 111 -39.68 3.51 10.84
N PHE A 112 -38.74 3.67 11.77
CA PHE A 112 -38.16 2.58 12.54
C PHE A 112 -38.29 2.83 14.04
N LYS A 113 -38.57 1.79 14.81
CA LYS A 113 -38.39 1.79 16.27
C LYS A 113 -37.03 1.19 16.62
N PHE A 114 -36.16 2.02 17.19
CA PHE A 114 -34.81 1.61 17.58
C PHE A 114 -34.79 1.06 19.00
N ASN A 115 -33.95 0.06 19.22
CA ASN A 115 -33.57 -0.42 20.54
C ASN A 115 -32.05 -0.57 20.60
N CYS A 116 -31.45 0.18 21.52
CA CYS A 116 -30.01 0.21 21.73
C CYS A 116 -29.57 -0.92 22.64
N LYS A 117 -28.35 -1.41 22.45
CA LYS A 117 -27.77 -2.55 23.19
C LYS A 117 -28.67 -3.80 23.19
N SER A 118 -29.53 -3.92 22.20
CA SER A 118 -30.59 -4.93 22.19
C SER A 118 -30.88 -5.37 20.78
N LYS A 119 -30.79 -6.67 20.55
CA LYS A 119 -31.19 -7.25 19.27
C LYS A 119 -32.69 -7.56 19.24
N ARG A 120 -33.20 -7.67 18.02
CA ARG A 120 -34.50 -8.21 17.67
C ARG A 120 -34.38 -9.71 17.50
N THR A 121 -35.42 -10.43 17.88
CA THR A 121 -35.54 -11.87 17.64
C THR A 121 -36.43 -12.12 16.45
N GLY A 122 -36.13 -13.14 15.66
CA GLY A 122 -36.89 -13.49 14.48
C GLY A 122 -36.08 -14.39 13.56
N GLN A 123 -36.69 -14.80 12.45
CA GLN A 123 -35.98 -15.58 11.45
C GLN A 123 -35.05 -14.67 10.65
N ALA A 124 -33.75 -14.87 10.75
CA ALA A 124 -32.79 -14.22 9.87
C ALA A 124 -33.05 -14.70 8.43
N HIS A 125 -33.36 -13.76 7.54
CA HIS A 125 -33.56 -14.05 6.13
C HIS A 125 -32.38 -13.62 5.27
N LYS A 126 -31.69 -12.54 5.66
CA LYS A 126 -30.56 -12.01 4.89
C LYS A 126 -29.55 -11.32 5.79
N THR A 127 -28.26 -11.52 5.51
CA THR A 127 -27.16 -10.86 6.21
C THR A 127 -26.29 -10.11 5.21
N THR A 128 -25.91 -8.89 5.54
CA THR A 128 -25.07 -8.02 4.70
C THR A 128 -23.96 -7.36 5.53
N GLY A 129 -22.87 -6.97 4.89
CA GLY A 129 -21.76 -6.23 5.52
C GLY A 129 -21.85 -4.71 5.33
N HIS A 130 -23.04 -4.18 5.06
CA HIS A 130 -23.23 -2.76 4.80
C HIS A 130 -23.22 -1.94 6.09
N GLY A 131 -22.84 -0.65 6.00
CA GLY A 131 -22.99 0.32 7.07
C GLY A 131 -24.46 0.49 7.53
N PHE A 132 -24.64 1.11 8.70
CA PHE A 132 -25.94 1.20 9.38
C PHE A 132 -27.08 1.75 8.52
N GLU A 133 -26.89 2.87 7.80
CA GLU A 133 -27.97 3.43 6.97
C GLU A 133 -28.33 2.51 5.80
N MET A 134 -27.31 1.94 5.14
CA MET A 134 -27.52 1.00 4.05
C MET A 134 -28.27 -0.25 4.53
N CYS A 135 -28.01 -0.71 5.76
CA CYS A 135 -28.77 -1.79 6.40
C CYS A 135 -30.26 -1.44 6.51
N LEU A 136 -30.59 -0.26 7.03
CA LEU A 136 -31.96 0.21 7.15
C LEU A 136 -32.62 0.35 5.77
N GLN A 137 -31.94 1.00 4.82
CA GLN A 137 -32.45 1.20 3.47
C GLN A 137 -32.69 -0.12 2.73
N ALA A 138 -31.79 -1.09 2.86
CA ALA A 138 -31.97 -2.43 2.31
C ALA A 138 -33.21 -3.10 2.88
N CYS A 139 -33.44 -2.99 4.19
CA CYS A 139 -34.63 -3.52 4.84
C CYS A 139 -35.93 -2.83 4.38
N VAL A 140 -35.94 -1.51 4.19
CA VAL A 140 -37.12 -0.82 3.63
C VAL A 140 -37.43 -1.23 2.21
N LYS A 141 -36.42 -1.58 1.41
CA LYS A 141 -36.61 -2.05 0.03
C LYS A 141 -37.08 -3.52 -0.03
N ASP A 142 -36.68 -4.33 0.94
CA ASP A 142 -37.03 -5.74 1.01
C ASP A 142 -38.36 -5.94 1.73
N ALA A 143 -39.43 -6.30 1.01
CA ALA A 143 -40.78 -6.47 1.57
C ALA A 143 -40.88 -7.52 2.70
N GLN A 144 -39.96 -8.48 2.73
CA GLN A 144 -39.91 -9.52 3.75
C GLN A 144 -39.24 -9.04 5.04
N CYS A 145 -38.38 -8.01 4.98
CA CYS A 145 -37.67 -7.51 6.15
C CYS A 145 -38.60 -6.80 7.15
N LYS A 146 -38.77 -7.34 8.35
CA LYS A 146 -39.57 -6.72 9.42
C LYS A 146 -38.70 -5.98 10.43
N ALA A 147 -37.44 -6.36 10.55
CA ALA A 147 -36.49 -5.70 11.43
C ALA A 147 -35.05 -5.95 11.02
N THR A 148 -34.13 -5.16 11.58
CA THR A 148 -32.70 -5.33 11.43
C THR A 148 -32.00 -5.40 12.76
N ASN A 149 -30.91 -6.16 12.82
CA ASN A 149 -29.89 -6.06 13.85
C ASN A 149 -28.60 -5.56 13.20
N TYR A 150 -28.04 -4.47 13.71
CA TYR A 150 -26.77 -3.94 13.24
C TYR A 150 -25.73 -3.98 14.36
N TRP A 151 -24.57 -4.59 14.09
CA TRP A 151 -23.43 -4.60 15.02
C TRP A 151 -22.30 -3.73 14.48
N TRP A 152 -21.64 -2.96 15.35
CA TRP A 152 -20.60 -1.99 14.96
C TRP A 152 -19.29 -2.09 15.75
N SER A 153 -19.06 -3.17 16.49
CA SER A 153 -17.96 -3.30 17.46
C SER A 153 -16.56 -3.05 16.87
N LYS A 154 -16.34 -3.37 15.59
CA LYS A 154 -15.09 -3.10 14.84
C LYS A 154 -15.38 -2.87 13.35
N PRO A 155 -14.57 -2.09 12.61
CA PRO A 155 -14.71 -1.88 11.16
C PRO A 155 -14.92 -3.17 10.35
N ALA A 156 -14.15 -4.21 10.68
CA ALA A 156 -14.21 -5.51 10.01
C ALA A 156 -15.33 -6.44 10.52
N SER A 157 -16.10 -6.00 11.51
CA SER A 157 -17.17 -6.80 12.15
C SER A 157 -18.53 -6.13 12.01
N GLN A 158 -18.63 -5.11 11.17
CA GLN A 158 -19.91 -4.52 10.81
C GLN A 158 -20.77 -5.56 10.10
N ARG A 159 -21.92 -5.86 10.68
CA ARG A 159 -22.86 -6.80 10.09
C ARG A 159 -24.27 -6.31 10.30
N CYS A 160 -25.07 -6.48 9.27
CA CYS A 160 -26.49 -6.17 9.23
C CYS A 160 -27.24 -7.48 8.99
N GLU A 161 -28.05 -7.88 9.96
CA GLU A 161 -28.94 -9.02 9.84
C GLU A 161 -30.38 -8.52 9.66
N MET A 162 -31.04 -8.93 8.60
CA MET A 162 -32.44 -8.63 8.29
C MET A 162 -33.31 -9.81 8.69
N LEU A 163 -34.31 -9.52 9.53
CA LEU A 163 -35.24 -10.50 10.07
C LEU A 163 -36.57 -10.45 9.33
N THR A 164 -37.20 -11.60 9.16
CA THR A 164 -38.54 -11.76 8.57
C THR A 164 -39.50 -12.43 9.57
N GLY A 165 -40.78 -12.48 9.20
CA GLY A 165 -41.83 -13.16 9.96
C GLY A 165 -42.23 -12.40 11.23
N GLN A 166 -42.58 -13.15 12.28
CA GLN A 166 -42.83 -12.56 13.59
C GLN A 166 -41.51 -12.14 14.23
N VAL A 167 -41.38 -10.84 14.47
CA VAL A 167 -40.20 -10.27 15.12
C VAL A 167 -40.53 -9.89 16.55
N GLY A 168 -39.73 -10.40 17.48
CA GLY A 168 -39.78 -10.08 18.89
C GLY A 168 -38.63 -9.17 19.34
N TYR A 169 -38.51 -9.06 20.65
CA TYR A 169 -37.49 -8.26 21.31
C TYR A 169 -36.84 -9.07 22.41
N THR A 170 -35.51 -9.16 22.41
CA THR A 170 -34.78 -9.98 23.39
C THR A 170 -34.59 -9.30 24.76
N GLY A 171 -35.13 -8.10 24.97
CA GLY A 171 -34.74 -7.29 26.12
C GLY A 171 -33.33 -6.72 25.95
N SER A 172 -32.85 -5.97 26.96
CA SER A 172 -31.47 -5.46 26.99
C SER A 172 -30.51 -6.62 27.18
N THR A 173 -29.99 -7.16 26.08
CA THR A 173 -28.86 -8.09 26.10
C THR A 173 -27.59 -7.29 26.42
N ALA A 174 -26.61 -7.83 27.14
CA ALA A 174 -25.34 -7.14 27.42
C ALA A 174 -24.45 -6.90 26.18
N GLU A 175 -25.00 -6.96 24.96
CA GLU A 175 -24.29 -6.68 23.72
C GLU A 175 -24.20 -5.16 23.53
N GLU A 176 -23.09 -4.55 23.96
CA GLU A 176 -22.90 -3.09 23.92
C GLU A 176 -22.89 -2.49 22.51
N HIS A 177 -22.63 -3.32 21.50
CA HIS A 177 -22.45 -2.89 20.11
C HIS A 177 -23.51 -3.47 19.18
N VAL A 178 -24.79 -3.46 19.59
CA VAL A 178 -25.92 -3.84 18.72
C VAL A 178 -27.09 -2.84 18.78
N VAL A 179 -27.65 -2.52 17.61
CA VAL A 179 -28.89 -1.74 17.47
C VAL A 179 -29.89 -2.60 16.74
N GLY A 180 -30.99 -2.91 17.42
CA GLY A 180 -32.17 -3.49 16.81
C GLY A 180 -33.08 -2.40 16.28
N ALA A 181 -33.52 -2.49 15.02
CA ALA A 181 -34.49 -1.57 14.43
C ALA A 181 -35.68 -2.34 13.87
N MET A 182 -36.90 -1.98 14.27
CA MET A 182 -38.12 -2.59 13.74
C MET A 182 -38.75 -1.64 12.74
N VAL A 183 -39.12 -2.15 11.56
CA VAL A 183 -39.84 -1.36 10.55
C VAL A 183 -41.28 -1.17 11.02
N LEU A 184 -41.68 0.08 11.25
CA LEU A 184 -43.05 0.45 11.57
C LEU A 184 -43.85 0.77 10.31
N THR A 185 -43.27 1.58 9.43
CA THR A 185 -43.88 1.98 8.15
C THR A 185 -42.84 2.11 7.05
N ARG A 186 -43.30 1.94 5.81
CA ARG A 186 -42.53 2.09 4.57
C ARG A 186 -43.19 3.18 3.73
N HIS A 187 -42.39 4.06 3.15
CA HIS A 187 -42.81 5.20 2.33
C HIS A 187 -42.23 5.11 0.92
#